data_AF-A0A6J7PSD1-F1
#
_entry.id   AF-A0A6J7PSD1-F1
#
_cell.length_a   1.000
_cell.length_b   1.000
_cell.length_c   1.000
_cell.angle_alpha   90.00
_cell.angle_beta   90.00
_cell.angle_gamma   90.00
#
_symmetry.space_group_name_H-M   'P 1'
#
loop_
_entity.id
_entity.type
_entity.pdbx_description
1 polymer ?
#
loop_
_entity_poly.entity_id
_entity_poly.type
_entity_poly.pdbx_seq_one_letter_code
_entity_poly.pdbx_strand_id
1 'polypeptide(L)'
;MIRRIDRRVLDAQLARLSERERDVIVLRFGLGDEPCTLAEIGERFDLTRERIRQIEARALGKLRHPSVRRLWPDRAKTPVPA
;
A
#
# COMPACT_ATOMS: atom_id res chain seq x y z
N MET A 1 0.55 17.09 11.24
CA MET A 1 0.21 17.64 9.91
C MET A 1 0.35 16.51 8.89
N ILE A 2 -0.72 15.77 8.61
CA ILE A 2 -0.71 14.65 7.66
C ILE A 2 -0.47 15.25 6.27
N ARG A 3 0.63 14.87 5.60
CA ARG A 3 0.95 15.32 4.23
C ARG A 3 -0.23 14.98 3.33
N ARG A 4 -0.92 15.99 2.78
CA ARG A 4 -1.83 15.82 1.66
C ARG A 4 -1.01 15.28 0.50
N ILE A 5 -1.15 13.99 0.23
CA ILE A 5 -0.57 13.35 -0.95
C ILE A 5 -1.40 13.83 -2.13
N ASP A 6 -0.73 14.39 -3.14
CA ASP A 6 -1.41 14.87 -4.34
C ASP A 6 -1.95 13.68 -5.14
N ARG A 7 -3.27 13.64 -5.38
CA ARG A 7 -3.96 12.48 -5.96
C ARG A 7 -3.42 12.11 -7.33
N ARG A 8 -3.05 13.11 -8.13
CA ARG A 8 -2.45 12.91 -9.46
C ARG A 8 -1.09 12.20 -9.38
N VAL A 9 -0.29 12.54 -8.38
CA VAL A 9 1.01 11.89 -8.15
C VAL A 9 0.79 10.46 -7.73
N LEU A 10 -0.19 10.22 -6.86
CA LEU A 10 -0.55 8.87 -6.43
C LEU A 10 -1.00 7.99 -7.60
N ASP A 11 -1.91 8.48 -8.43
CA ASP A 11 -2.40 7.75 -9.61
C ASP A 11 -1.27 7.41 -10.59
N ALA A 12 -0.35 8.34 -10.84
CA ALA A 12 0.81 8.10 -11.68
C ALA A 12 1.78 7.04 -11.10
N GLN A 13 1.89 6.96 -9.77
CA GLN A 13 2.70 5.92 -9.11
C GLN A 13 1.98 4.56 -9.09
N LEU A 14 0.67 4.54 -8.82
CA LEU A 14 -0.16 3.34 -8.87
C LEU A 14 -0.27 2.76 -10.29
N ALA A 15 -0.13 3.59 -11.32
CA ALA A 15 -0.04 3.16 -12.72
C ALA A 15 1.16 2.24 -13.00
N ARG A 16 2.22 2.31 -12.19
CA ARG A 16 3.44 1.48 -12.34
C ARG A 16 3.34 0.12 -11.64
N LEU A 17 2.31 -0.06 -10.82
CA LEU A 17 2.04 -1.31 -10.11
C LEU A 17 1.16 -2.22 -10.98
N SER A 18 1.31 -3.53 -10.81
CA SER A 18 0.33 -4.48 -11.33
C SER A 18 -1.01 -4.28 -10.61
N GLU A 19 -2.11 -4.73 -11.21
CA GLU A 19 -3.46 -4.61 -10.65
C GLU A 19 -3.53 -5.12 -9.21
N ARG A 20 -3.02 -6.33 -8.96
CA ARG A 20 -2.93 -6.90 -7.59
C ARG A 20 -2.09 -6.08 -6.62
N GLU A 21 -0.97 -5.53 -7.07
CA GLU A 21 -0.12 -4.67 -6.23
C GLU A 21 -0.82 -3.35 -5.91
N ARG A 22 -1.51 -2.77 -6.89
CA ARG A 22 -2.31 -1.56 -6.73
C ARG A 22 -3.42 -1.78 -5.71
N ASP A 23 -4.19 -2.85 -5.86
CA ASP A 23 -5.33 -3.13 -4.98
C ASP A 23 -4.88 -3.36 -3.53
N VAL A 24 -3.80 -4.12 -3.33
CA VAL A 24 -3.22 -4.31 -1.99
C VAL A 24 -2.80 -2.98 -1.38
N ILE A 25 -2.15 -2.09 -2.13
CA ILE A 25 -1.72 -0.77 -1.64
C ILE A 25 -2.92 0.16 -1.39
N VAL A 26 -3.91 0.16 -2.28
CA VAL A 26 -5.14 0.96 -2.15
C VAL A 26 -5.90 0.57 -0.89
N LEU A 27 -6.11 -0.74 -0.68
CA LEU A 27 -6.77 -1.25 0.52
C LEU A 27 -5.94 -1.01 1.77
N ARG A 28 -4.61 -1.20 1.71
CA ARG A 28 -3.74 -1.01 2.87
C ARG A 28 -3.72 0.43 3.37
N PHE A 29 -3.80 1.41 2.46
CA PHE A 29 -3.73 2.83 2.79
C PHE A 29 -5.07 3.56 2.77
N GLY A 30 -6.17 2.86 2.53
CA GLY A 30 -7.49 3.47 2.45
C GLY A 30 -7.58 4.53 1.35
N LEU A 31 -7.01 4.25 0.18
CA LEU A 31 -6.98 5.18 -0.95
C LEU A 31 -8.31 5.13 -1.72
N GLY A 32 -9.38 5.58 -1.07
CA GLY A 32 -10.74 5.56 -1.61
C GLY A 32 -11.75 4.86 -0.72
N ASP A 33 -11.29 4.13 0.29
CA ASP A 33 -12.10 3.39 1.27
C ASP A 33 -11.39 3.35 2.63
N GLU A 34 -11.90 2.63 3.62
CA GLU A 34 -11.24 2.44 4.92
C GLU A 34 -9.96 1.56 4.77
N PRO A 35 -8.85 1.88 5.48
CA PRO A 35 -7.64 1.06 5.45
C PRO A 35 -7.87 -0.34 6.04
N CYS A 36 -7.48 -1.36 5.28
CA CYS A 36 -7.54 -2.77 5.69
C CYS A 36 -6.20 -3.29 6.22
N THR A 37 -6.28 -4.31 7.07
CA THR A 37 -5.15 -5.11 7.58
C THR A 37 -4.65 -6.10 6.51
N LEU A 38 -3.41 -6.56 6.66
CA LEU A 38 -2.88 -7.63 5.79
C LEU A 38 -3.68 -8.94 5.90
N ALA A 39 -4.36 -9.16 7.03
CA ALA A 39 -5.20 -10.33 7.26
C ALA A 39 -6.52 -10.21 6.48
N GLU A 40 -7.23 -9.09 6.62
CA GLU A 40 -8.48 -8.81 5.87
C GLU A 40 -8.25 -8.78 4.36
N ILE A 41 -7.12 -8.18 3.92
CA ILE A 41 -6.71 -8.22 2.52
C ILE A 41 -6.43 -9.67 2.11
N GLY A 42 -5.76 -10.45 2.97
CA GLY A 42 -5.51 -11.87 2.73
C GLY A 42 -6.80 -12.66 2.51
N GLU A 43 -7.79 -12.48 3.37
CA GLU A 43 -9.10 -13.12 3.23
C GLU A 43 -9.81 -12.70 1.94
N ARG A 44 -9.78 -11.41 1.58
CA ARG A 44 -10.41 -10.90 0.35
C ARG A 44 -9.76 -11.46 -0.93
N PHE A 45 -8.47 -11.74 -0.92
CA PHE A 45 -7.73 -12.27 -2.07
C PHE A 45 -7.54 -13.79 -2.04
N ASP A 46 -8.05 -14.48 -1.03
CA ASP A 46 -7.80 -15.90 -0.76
C ASP A 46 -6.29 -16.22 -0.71
N LEU A 47 -5.54 -15.35 -0.04
CA LEU A 47 -4.09 -15.43 0.09
C LEU A 47 -3.67 -15.37 1.56
N THR A 48 -2.57 -16.04 1.87
CA THR A 48 -1.99 -15.94 3.21
C THR A 48 -1.50 -14.52 3.49
N ARG A 49 -1.53 -14.12 4.76
CA ARG A 49 -0.99 -12.84 5.23
C ARG A 49 0.44 -12.60 4.76
N GLU A 50 1.29 -13.63 4.76
CA GLU A 50 2.68 -13.52 4.30
C GLU A 50 2.75 -13.26 2.78
N ARG A 51 1.83 -13.83 2.00
CA ARG A 51 1.75 -13.55 0.57
C ARG A 51 1.35 -12.09 0.29
N ILE A 52 0.40 -11.55 1.05
CA ILE A 52 0.04 -10.12 0.96
C ILE A 52 1.22 -9.24 1.35
N ARG A 53 1.94 -9.57 2.43
CA ARG A 53 3.16 -8.86 2.84
C ARG A 53 4.24 -8.85 1.75
N GLN A 54 4.43 -9.96 1.03
CA GLN A 54 5.35 -10.01 -0.10
C GLN A 54 4.91 -9.10 -1.26
N ILE A 55 3.61 -9.06 -1.56
CA ILE A 55 3.05 -8.19 -2.60
C ILE A 55 3.22 -6.72 -2.20
N GLU A 56 2.91 -6.38 -0.94
CA GLU A 56 3.13 -5.05 -0.36
C GLU A 56 4.61 -4.63 -0.47
N ALA A 57 5.54 -5.50 -0.08
CA ALA A 57 6.97 -5.22 -0.17
C ALA A 57 7.46 -4.99 -1.62
N ARG A 58 6.95 -5.77 -2.58
CA ARG A 58 7.24 -5.57 -4.01
C ARG A 58 6.67 -4.25 -4.53
N ALA A 59 5.43 -3.95 -4.17
CA ALA A 59 4.78 -2.71 -4.54
C ALA A 59 5.50 -1.50 -3.95
N LEU A 60 5.80 -1.51 -2.65
CA LEU A 60 6.60 -0.47 -1.99
C LEU A 60 8.00 -0.36 -2.58
N GLY A 61 8.62 -1.47 -3.00
CA GLY A 61 9.89 -1.46 -3.74
C GLY A 61 9.80 -0.69 -5.05
N LYS A 62 8.73 -0.90 -5.83
CA LYS A 62 8.46 -0.18 -7.08
C LYS A 62 8.13 1.30 -6.84
N LEU A 63 7.46 1.61 -5.73
CA LEU A 63 7.13 2.97 -5.32
C LEU A 63 8.35 3.72 -4.74
N ARG A 64 9.34 3.04 -4.15
CA ARG A 64 10.52 3.63 -3.47
C ARG A 64 11.59 4.22 -4.40
N HIS A 65 11.32 4.37 -5.70
CA HIS A 65 12.19 5.13 -6.59
C HIS A 65 12.38 6.56 -6.01
N PRO A 66 13.59 7.17 -6.03
CA PRO A 66 13.95 8.37 -5.26
C PRO A 66 13.00 9.58 -5.36
N SER A 67 12.15 9.63 -6.39
CA SER A 67 11.09 10.62 -6.57
C SER A 67 9.96 10.56 -5.52
N VAL A 68 9.73 9.42 -4.84
CA VAL A 68 8.56 9.19 -3.95
C VAL A 68 8.96 8.91 -2.50
N ARG A 69 10.27 8.86 -2.19
CA ARG A 69 10.84 8.61 -0.84
C ARG A 69 10.31 9.56 0.25
N ARG A 70 9.65 10.66 -0.13
CA ARG A 70 9.04 11.65 0.76
C ARG A 70 7.64 11.24 1.28
N LEU A 71 7.00 10.26 0.66
CA LEU A 71 5.62 9.83 1.00
C LEU A 71 5.59 8.76 2.09
N TRP A 72 6.62 7.91 2.14
CA TRP A 72 6.69 6.75 3.02
C TRP A 72 7.76 6.94 4.10
N PRO A 73 7.44 7.54 5.26
CA PRO A 73 8.32 7.43 6.41
C PRO A 73 8.38 5.95 6.81
N ASP A 74 9.57 5.44 7.02
CA ASP A 74 9.82 4.09 7.51
C ASP A 74 9.08 3.88 8.85
N ARG A 75 7.87 3.32 8.79
CA ARG A 75 7.05 2.97 9.95
C ARG A 75 7.01 1.46 10.04
N ALA A 76 8.02 0.88 10.67
CA ALA A 76 7.99 -0.51 11.12
C ALA A 76 6.79 -0.85 12.05
N LYS A 77 5.92 0.11 12.43
CA LYS A 77 4.77 -0.09 13.31
C LYS A 77 3.66 0.91 13.01
N THR A 78 2.63 0.52 12.28
CA THR A 78 1.27 0.97 12.63
C THR A 78 0.43 -0.29 12.61
N PRO A 79 0.26 -0.96 13.77
CA PRO A 79 -0.71 -2.04 13.86
C PRO A 79 -2.05 -1.38 13.61
N VAL A 80 -2.73 -1.79 12.54
CA VAL A 80 -4.18 -1.74 12.60
C VAL A 80 -4.51 -2.77 13.71
N PRO A 81 -5.19 -2.38 14.80
CA PRO A 81 -5.57 -3.33 15.82
C PRO A 81 -6.31 -4.48 15.14
N ALA A 82 -5.94 -5.70 15.51
CA ALA A 82 -6.64 -6.90 15.08
C ALA A 82 -8.11 -6.84 15.51
#